data_AF-A0A944VRN8-F1
#
_entry.id   AF-A0A944VRN8-F1
#
_cell.length_a   1.000
_cell.length_b   1.000
_cell.length_c   1.000
_cell.angle_alpha   90.00
_cell.angle_beta   90.00
_cell.angle_gamma   90.00
#
_symmetry.space_group_name_H-M   'P 1'
#
loop_
_entity.id
_entity.type
_entity.pdbx_description
1 polymer ?
#
loop_
_entity_poly.entity_id
_entity_poly.type
_entity_poly.pdbx_seq_one_letter_code
_entity_poly.pdbx_strand_id
1 'polypeptide(L)'
;MKRRCNVYIIWIVGLLFIQQFISGCATTVTKDLHKEDLYRQDEQKEEMDLIGQKLFRNKCSICHELPEIDAYPYTPEQWSSIIDIMHDTKAAKKFITIEETEKIKGYLGRLTQTR
;
A
#
# COMPACT_ATOMS: atom_id res chain seq x y z
N MET A 1 34.83 -45.75 29.56
CA MET A 1 33.99 -44.52 29.46
C MET A 1 34.12 -43.77 28.12
N LYS A 2 35.19 -43.94 27.33
CA LYS A 2 35.48 -43.14 26.12
C LYS A 2 34.53 -43.36 24.93
N ARG A 3 33.92 -44.55 24.80
CA ARG A 3 33.00 -44.90 23.70
C ARG A 3 31.62 -44.22 23.80
N ARG A 4 31.09 -44.01 25.01
CA ARG A 4 29.77 -43.38 25.20
C ARG A 4 29.82 -41.87 24.94
N CYS A 5 30.89 -41.19 25.38
CA CYS A 5 31.12 -39.76 25.11
C CYS A 5 31.18 -39.45 23.60
N ASN A 6 31.81 -40.33 22.81
CA ASN A 6 31.91 -40.13 21.36
C ASN A 6 30.54 -40.26 20.66
N VAL A 7 29.69 -41.19 21.13
CA VAL A 7 28.30 -41.32 20.62
C VAL A 7 27.48 -40.09 21.00
N TYR A 8 27.59 -39.58 22.22
CA TYR A 8 26.89 -38.36 22.64
C TYR A 8 27.34 -37.13 21.83
N ILE A 9 28.63 -36.99 21.51
CA ILE A 9 29.12 -35.90 20.67
C ILE A 9 28.53 -35.99 19.26
N ILE A 10 28.48 -37.19 18.67
CA ILE A 10 27.88 -37.40 17.34
C ILE A 10 26.38 -37.02 17.35
N TRP A 11 25.65 -37.41 18.40
CA TRP A 11 24.24 -37.04 18.56
C TRP A 11 24.04 -35.54 18.76
N ILE A 12 24.87 -34.88 19.56
CA ILE A 12 24.82 -33.43 19.77
C ILE A 12 25.11 -32.69 18.46
N VAL A 13 26.13 -33.11 17.71
CA VAL A 13 26.45 -32.50 16.41
C VAL A 13 25.31 -32.73 15.42
N GLY A 14 24.69 -33.91 15.40
CA GLY A 14 23.50 -34.19 14.58
C GLY A 14 22.30 -33.30 14.92
N LEU A 15 22.02 -33.12 16.22
CA LEU A 15 20.94 -32.23 16.68
C LEU A 15 21.21 -30.77 16.31
N LEU A 16 22.46 -30.31 16.43
CA LEU A 16 22.86 -28.96 16.00
C LEU A 16 22.78 -28.78 14.48
N PHE A 17 23.10 -29.82 13.70
CA PHE A 17 22.98 -29.79 12.23
C PHE A 17 21.52 -29.70 11.78
N ILE A 18 20.61 -30.41 12.47
CA ILE A 18 19.17 -30.35 12.22
C ILE A 18 18.61 -28.93 12.52
N GLN A 19 19.14 -28.22 13.51
CA GLN A 19 18.76 -26.82 13.77
C GLN A 19 19.17 -25.87 12.63
N GLN A 20 20.28 -26.13 11.92
CA GLN A 20 20.69 -25.33 10.77
C GLN A 20 19.76 -25.50 9.55
N PHE A 21 19.08 -26.66 9.43
CA PHE A 21 18.10 -26.90 8.35
C PHE A 21 16.78 -26.15 8.55
N ILE A 22 16.36 -25.89 9.80
CA ILE A 22 15.19 -25.05 10.09
C ILE A 22 15.47 -23.60 9.69
N SER A 23 16.71 -23.12 9.90
CA SER A 23 17.13 -21.77 9.51
C SER A 23 17.35 -21.62 8.00
N GLY A 24 17.69 -22.69 7.28
CA GLY A 24 18.04 -22.65 5.85
C GLY A 24 16.85 -22.74 4.87
N CYS A 25 15.75 -23.40 5.23
CA CYS A 25 14.60 -23.59 4.34
C CYS A 25 13.54 -22.46 4.42
N ALA A 26 13.61 -21.58 5.42
CA ALA A 26 12.63 -20.50 5.60
C ALA A 26 12.82 -19.31 4.63
N THR A 27 13.90 -19.26 3.85
CA THR A 27 14.24 -18.08 3.03
C THR A 27 13.89 -18.17 1.55
N THR A 28 13.49 -19.34 1.04
CA THR A 28 13.01 -19.47 -0.35
C THR A 28 11.49 -19.25 -0.41
N VAL A 29 10.73 -19.93 0.44
CA VAL A 29 9.26 -19.81 0.52
C VAL A 29 8.82 -18.39 0.89
N THR A 30 9.55 -17.68 1.75
CA THR A 30 9.22 -16.29 2.11
C THR A 30 9.48 -15.28 1.00
N LYS A 31 10.41 -15.54 0.07
CA LYS A 31 10.66 -14.62 -1.05
C LYS A 31 9.58 -14.70 -2.11
N ASP A 32 9.06 -15.90 -2.38
CA ASP A 32 7.95 -16.09 -3.31
C ASP A 32 6.64 -15.54 -2.73
N LEU A 33 6.35 -15.80 -1.44
CA LEU A 33 5.18 -15.23 -0.72
C LEU A 33 5.23 -13.70 -0.62
N HIS A 34 6.40 -13.13 -0.32
CA HIS A 34 6.51 -11.67 -0.24
C HIS A 34 6.34 -11.00 -1.62
N LYS A 35 6.79 -11.67 -2.70
CA LYS A 35 6.66 -11.17 -4.06
C LYS A 35 5.21 -11.20 -4.57
N GLU A 36 4.45 -12.25 -4.28
CA GLU A 36 3.02 -12.30 -4.62
C GLU A 36 2.20 -11.27 -3.83
N ASP A 37 2.53 -11.03 -2.56
CA ASP A 37 1.87 -10.01 -1.75
C ASP A 37 2.19 -8.60 -2.27
N LEU A 38 3.45 -8.33 -2.64
CA LEU A 38 3.84 -7.06 -3.26
C LEU A 38 3.10 -6.83 -4.58
N TYR A 39 3.02 -7.85 -5.43
CA TYR A 39 2.32 -7.80 -6.71
C TYR A 39 0.83 -7.52 -6.53
N ARG A 40 0.17 -8.22 -5.59
CA ARG A 40 -1.24 -8.00 -5.26
C ARG A 40 -1.47 -6.59 -4.71
N GLN A 41 -0.53 -6.07 -3.93
CA GLN A 41 -0.62 -4.72 -3.37
C GLN A 41 -0.42 -3.64 -4.43
N ASP A 42 0.47 -3.83 -5.40
CA ASP A 42 0.65 -2.94 -6.55
C ASP A 42 -0.59 -2.92 -7.44
N GLU A 43 -1.20 -4.08 -7.72
CA GLU A 43 -2.47 -4.18 -8.47
C GLU A 43 -3.60 -3.43 -7.74
N GLN A 44 -3.73 -3.63 -6.43
CA GLN A 44 -4.73 -2.92 -5.63
C GLN A 44 -4.48 -1.41 -5.56
N LYS A 45 -3.22 -0.99 -5.52
CA LYS A 45 -2.84 0.43 -5.55
C LYS A 45 -3.21 1.05 -6.90
N GLU A 46 -2.89 0.39 -8.00
CA GLU A 46 -3.25 0.84 -9.34
C GLU A 46 -4.78 0.92 -9.51
N GLU A 47 -5.51 -0.08 -9.04
CA GLU A 47 -6.98 -0.07 -9.04
C GLU A 47 -7.54 1.12 -8.24
N MET A 48 -7.03 1.35 -7.02
CA MET A 48 -7.42 2.49 -6.19
C MET A 48 -7.10 3.84 -6.86
N ASP A 49 -5.98 3.96 -7.55
CA ASP A 49 -5.60 5.16 -8.29
C ASP A 49 -6.52 5.41 -9.47
N LEU A 50 -6.88 4.37 -10.23
CA LEU A 50 -7.83 4.47 -11.33
C LEU A 50 -9.23 4.87 -10.85
N ILE A 51 -9.70 4.29 -9.74
CA ILE A 51 -10.98 4.66 -9.12
C ILE A 51 -10.96 6.13 -8.67
N GLY A 52 -9.93 6.54 -7.94
CA GLY A 52 -9.80 7.92 -7.46
C GLY A 52 -9.71 8.94 -8.59
N GLN A 53 -8.95 8.63 -9.64
CA GLN A 53 -8.86 9.46 -10.85
C GLN A 53 -10.22 9.63 -11.54
N LYS A 54 -10.96 8.52 -11.71
CA LYS A 54 -12.28 8.54 -12.35
C LYS A 54 -13.28 9.36 -11.53
N LEU A 55 -13.25 9.22 -10.21
CA LEU A 55 -14.08 10.03 -9.31
C LEU A 55 -13.72 11.51 -9.41
N PHE A 56 -12.43 11.87 -9.35
CA PHE A 56 -11.97 13.24 -9.50
C PHE A 56 -12.46 13.85 -10.82
N ARG A 57 -12.25 13.15 -11.95
CA ARG A 57 -12.67 13.64 -13.27
C ARG A 57 -14.18 13.79 -13.40
N ASN A 58 -14.95 12.80 -12.98
CA ASN A 58 -16.39 12.77 -13.26
C ASN A 58 -17.22 13.57 -12.27
N LYS A 59 -16.78 13.65 -11.01
CA LYS A 59 -17.55 14.28 -9.93
C LYS A 59 -17.17 15.74 -9.74
N CYS A 60 -15.87 16.04 -9.72
CA CYS A 60 -15.43 17.41 -9.47
C CYS A 60 -15.66 18.32 -10.69
N SER A 61 -15.82 17.77 -11.90
CA SER A 61 -16.10 18.55 -13.11
C SER A 61 -17.56 18.99 -13.26
N ILE A 62 -18.46 18.57 -12.35
CA ILE A 62 -19.90 18.86 -12.44
C ILE A 62 -20.17 20.36 -12.25
N CYS A 63 -19.38 21.02 -11.41
CA CYS A 63 -19.62 22.42 -11.02
C CYS A 63 -18.66 23.41 -11.70
N HIS A 64 -17.42 23.00 -12.00
CA HIS A 64 -16.40 23.84 -12.60
C HIS A 64 -15.37 22.99 -13.33
N GLU A 65 -14.56 23.62 -14.18
CA GLU A 65 -13.41 22.98 -14.81
C GLU A 65 -12.35 22.58 -13.78
N LEU A 66 -11.67 21.46 -14.02
CA LEU A 66 -10.69 20.93 -13.08
C LEU A 66 -9.33 21.59 -13.29
N PRO A 67 -8.62 21.93 -12.21
CA PRO A 67 -7.27 22.44 -12.32
C PRO A 67 -6.32 21.34 -12.83
N GLU A 68 -5.27 21.78 -13.53
CA GLU A 68 -4.08 20.97 -13.74
C GLU A 68 -3.40 20.74 -12.38
N ILE A 69 -3.41 19.49 -11.90
CA ILE A 69 -2.93 19.13 -10.56
C ILE A 69 -1.44 19.47 -10.41
N ASP A 70 -0.66 19.30 -11.47
CA ASP A 70 0.79 19.54 -11.53
C ASP A 70 1.17 21.02 -11.54
N ALA A 71 0.26 21.90 -11.98
CA ALA A 71 0.42 23.36 -11.95
C ALA A 71 0.39 23.94 -10.53
N TYR A 72 -0.15 23.21 -9.55
CA TYR A 72 -0.24 23.63 -8.15
C TYR A 72 0.55 22.68 -7.22
N PRO A 73 1.65 23.12 -6.59
CA PRO A 73 2.46 22.28 -5.71
C PRO A 73 1.85 22.18 -4.31
N TYR A 74 0.60 21.76 -4.21
CA TYR A 74 -0.08 21.59 -2.92
C TYR A 74 0.37 20.30 -2.23
N THR A 75 0.45 20.33 -0.90
CA THR A 75 0.69 19.14 -0.07
C THR A 75 -0.58 18.26 -0.02
N PRO A 76 -0.48 16.98 0.38
CA PRO A 76 -1.65 16.13 0.59
C PRO A 76 -2.71 16.76 1.52
N GLU A 77 -2.28 17.45 2.58
CA GLU A 77 -3.16 18.11 3.55
C GLU A 77 -3.89 19.30 2.91
N GLN A 78 -3.19 20.06 2.08
CA GLN A 78 -3.79 21.18 1.34
C GLN A 78 -4.84 20.69 0.35
N TRP A 79 -4.55 19.61 -0.40
CA TRP A 79 -5.55 18.98 -1.26
C TRP A 79 -6.75 18.47 -0.46
N SER A 80 -6.51 17.80 0.67
CA SER A 80 -7.61 17.33 1.54
C SER A 80 -8.51 18.49 1.95
N SER A 81 -7.92 19.60 2.43
CA SER A 81 -8.68 20.77 2.85
C SER A 81 -9.48 21.40 1.70
N ILE A 82 -8.90 21.48 0.49
CA ILE A 82 -9.59 21.98 -0.70
C ILE A 82 -10.80 21.08 -1.01
N ILE A 83 -10.62 19.76 -1.01
CA ILE A 83 -11.70 18.82 -1.30
C ILE A 83 -12.80 18.91 -0.23
N ASP A 84 -12.45 19.08 1.04
CA ASP A 84 -13.44 19.29 2.12
C ASP A 84 -14.28 20.54 1.89
N ILE A 85 -13.64 21.67 1.56
CA ILE A 85 -14.33 22.92 1.24
C ILE A 85 -15.26 22.74 0.03
N MET A 86 -14.80 22.05 -1.01
CA MET A 86 -15.62 21.79 -2.21
C MET A 86 -16.80 20.88 -1.89
N HIS A 87 -16.59 19.82 -1.11
CA HIS A 87 -17.62 18.86 -0.70
C HIS A 87 -18.71 19.50 0.17
N ASP A 88 -18.33 20.37 1.10
CA ASP A 88 -19.25 21.04 2.02
C ASP A 88 -20.18 22.05 1.32
N THR A 89 -19.90 22.40 0.06
CA THR A 89 -20.86 23.15 -0.75
C THR A 89 -22.15 22.35 -0.95
N LYS A 90 -23.31 23.00 -0.81
CA LYS A 90 -24.62 22.33 -0.98
C LYS A 90 -24.79 21.64 -2.33
N ALA A 91 -24.10 22.11 -3.36
CA ALA A 91 -24.12 21.53 -4.70
C ALA A 91 -23.33 20.22 -4.75
N ALA A 92 -22.05 20.21 -4.35
CA ALA A 92 -21.22 19.02 -4.42
C ALA A 92 -21.69 17.90 -3.47
N LYS A 93 -22.16 18.27 -2.27
CA LYS A 93 -22.69 17.32 -1.27
C LYS A 93 -23.83 16.45 -1.79
N LYS A 94 -24.54 16.90 -2.84
CA LYS A 94 -25.62 16.13 -3.47
C LYS A 94 -25.11 15.01 -4.38
N PHE A 95 -23.90 15.14 -4.92
CA PHE A 95 -23.38 14.26 -5.99
C PHE A 95 -22.14 13.46 -5.58
N ILE A 96 -21.51 13.82 -4.45
CA ILE A 96 -20.30 13.19 -3.93
C ILE A 96 -20.57 12.70 -2.51
N THR A 97 -20.40 11.40 -2.29
CA THR A 97 -20.48 10.78 -0.96
C THR A 97 -19.19 10.99 -0.17
N ILE A 98 -19.23 10.80 1.15
CA ILE A 98 -18.03 10.89 1.99
C ILE A 98 -16.97 9.85 1.57
N GLU A 99 -17.39 8.64 1.21
CA GLU A 99 -16.47 7.60 0.73
C GLU A 99 -15.78 7.99 -0.59
N GLU A 100 -16.54 8.55 -1.54
CA GLU A 100 -15.97 9.06 -2.78
C GLU A 100 -15.01 10.23 -2.53
N THR A 101 -15.33 11.11 -1.58
CA THR A 101 -14.45 12.19 -1.14
C THR A 101 -13.12 11.67 -0.63
N GLU A 102 -13.12 10.66 0.25
CA GLU A 102 -11.89 10.07 0.78
C GLU A 102 -11.06 9.38 -0.32
N LYS A 103 -11.71 8.73 -1.29
CA LYS A 103 -11.04 8.15 -2.47
C LYS A 103 -10.37 9.22 -3.33
N ILE A 104 -11.02 10.36 -3.54
CA ILE A 104 -10.46 11.50 -4.28
C ILE A 104 -9.25 12.09 -3.52
N LYS A 105 -9.38 12.32 -2.21
CA LYS A 105 -8.27 12.80 -1.37
C LYS A 105 -7.07 11.87 -1.42
N GLY A 106 -7.30 10.56 -1.30
CA GLY A 106 -6.24 9.56 -1.38
C GLY A 106 -5.49 9.58 -2.71
N TYR A 107 -6.22 9.70 -3.82
CA TYR A 107 -5.62 9.84 -5.16
C TYR A 107 -4.75 11.11 -5.27
N LEU A 108 -5.28 12.27 -4.88
CA LEU A 108 -4.54 13.53 -4.95
C LEU A 108 -3.30 13.53 -4.03
N GLY A 109 -3.42 12.96 -2.83
CA GLY A 109 -2.30 12.84 -1.90
C GLY A 109 -1.17 11.95 -2.41
N ARG A 110 -1.48 10.84 -3.09
CA ARG A 110 -0.44 9.97 -3.68
C ARG A 110 0.28 10.63 -4.86
N LEU A 111 -0.45 11.40 -5.67
CA LEU A 111 0.15 12.16 -6.78
C LEU A 111 1.16 13.20 -6.29
N THR A 112 0.88 13.85 -5.16
CA THR A 112 1.78 14.88 -4.62
C THR A 112 2.95 14.32 -3.83
N GLN A 113 2.82 13.11 -3.28
CA GLN A 113 3.90 12.45 -2.52
C GLN A 113 4.89 11.67 -3.41
N THR A 114 4.54 11.40 -4.66
CA THR A 114 5.44 10.76 -5.64
C THR A 114 6.38 11.78 -6.33
N ARG A 115 6.28 13.07 -5.97
CA ARG A 115 7.15 14.17 -6.42
C ARG A 115 8.23 14.46 -5.39
#